data_AF-A0A813LMJ3-F1
#
_entry.id   AF-A0A813LMJ3-F1
#
_cell.length_a   1.000
_cell.length_b   1.000
_cell.length_c   1.000
_cell.angle_alpha   90.00
_cell.angle_beta   90.00
_cell.angle_gamma   90.00
#
_symmetry.space_group_name_H-M   'P 1'
#
loop_
_entity.id
_entity.type
_entity.pdbx_description
1 polymer ?
#
loop_
_entity_poly.entity_id
_entity_poly.type
_entity_poly.pdbx_seq_one_letter_code
_entity_poly.pdbx_strand_id
1 'polypeptide(L)'
;MAHCLLPAWSYWSAHFWVRQSRYITVREAAPALTSEPFPLAARYVDLLHAITLVLVMIVCDSTSIYTIGAQCLMFLYSVYVYFIDKYMFLRLHRQTYYTSSKMDATVHYLLVIPMSIIACLPLQYIHFHERWYLNLVILATSALIYLMMVLISHNCNDPQRELSDIPYVEVASLAPYNYFNTNHAHVLRTLHFPSIVVPPIYPFAPGKEYLHGGQFADYDDSVRLQETLMLLAKSPLKGLDDVGNPQDLG
;
A
#
# COMPACT_ATOMS: atom_id res chain seq x y z
N MET A 1 12.84 7.71 14.42
CA MET A 1 12.15 6.67 15.23
C MET A 1 10.69 6.99 15.54
N ALA A 2 10.33 8.23 15.91
CA ALA A 2 8.94 8.59 16.23
C ALA A 2 7.92 8.17 15.15
N HIS A 3 8.27 8.36 13.86
CA HIS A 3 7.44 7.96 12.73
C HIS A 3 7.16 6.45 12.60
N CYS A 4 7.96 5.57 13.22
CA CYS A 4 7.71 4.11 13.20
C CYS A 4 6.80 3.68 14.35
N LEU A 5 6.94 4.31 15.51
CA LEU A 5 6.26 3.89 16.74
C LEU A 5 4.80 4.34 16.77
N LEU A 6 4.53 5.55 16.26
CA LEU A 6 3.18 6.12 16.22
C LEU A 6 2.17 5.25 15.43
N PRO A 7 2.46 4.80 14.19
CA PRO A 7 1.54 3.94 13.45
C PRO A 7 1.31 2.59 14.15
N ALA A 8 2.38 1.96 14.63
CA ALA A 8 2.25 0.69 15.36
C ALA A 8 1.40 0.83 16.62
N TRP A 9 1.60 1.90 17.39
CA TRP A 9 0.80 2.19 18.58
C TRP A 9 -0.68 2.42 18.26
N SER A 10 -0.96 3.23 17.24
CA SER A 10 -2.34 3.49 16.79
C SER A 10 -3.05 2.18 16.43
N TYR A 11 -2.37 1.29 15.70
CA TYR A 11 -2.90 -0.02 15.33
C TYR A 11 -3.21 -0.88 16.56
N TRP A 12 -2.27 -1.02 17.49
CA TRP A 12 -2.48 -1.85 18.68
C TRP A 12 -3.59 -1.31 19.57
N SER A 13 -3.70 0.01 19.71
CA SER A 13 -4.80 0.63 20.47
C SER A 13 -6.16 0.32 19.85
N ALA A 14 -6.28 0.43 18.52
CA ALA A 14 -7.50 0.06 17.79
C ALA A 14 -7.79 -1.44 17.89
N HIS A 15 -6.77 -2.29 17.82
CA HIS A 15 -6.90 -3.74 17.99
C HIS A 15 -7.52 -4.11 19.33
N PHE A 16 -7.01 -3.56 20.44
CA PHE A 16 -7.58 -3.84 21.77
C PHE A 16 -8.99 -3.26 21.93
N TRP A 17 -9.25 -2.07 21.38
CA TRP A 17 -10.56 -1.44 21.42
C TRP A 17 -11.63 -2.24 20.68
N VAL A 18 -11.33 -2.68 19.45
CA VAL A 18 -12.25 -3.52 18.65
C VAL A 18 -12.49 -4.85 19.36
N ARG A 19 -11.46 -5.46 19.93
CA ARG A 19 -11.59 -6.73 20.67
C ARG A 19 -12.48 -6.60 21.90
N GLN A 20 -12.39 -5.49 22.64
CA GLN A 20 -13.18 -5.28 23.86
C GLN A 20 -14.64 -4.88 23.57
N SER A 21 -14.91 -4.29 22.40
CA SER A 21 -16.21 -3.73 22.07
C SER A 21 -17.15 -4.77 21.44
N ARG A 22 -18.16 -5.24 22.18
CA ARG A 22 -19.15 -6.23 21.68
C ARG A 22 -20.04 -5.68 20.56
N TYR A 23 -20.35 -4.38 20.60
CA TYR A 23 -21.34 -3.75 19.72
C TYR A 23 -20.72 -2.94 18.57
N ILE A 24 -19.40 -3.02 18.37
CA ILE A 24 -18.76 -2.26 17.31
C ILE A 24 -19.14 -2.79 15.93
N THR A 25 -19.62 -1.88 15.08
CA THR A 25 -20.00 -2.21 13.71
C THR A 25 -18.75 -2.42 12.85
N VAL A 26 -18.84 -3.26 11.81
CA VAL A 26 -17.74 -3.45 10.85
C VAL A 26 -17.34 -2.12 10.20
N ARG A 27 -18.31 -1.22 10.00
CA ARG A 27 -18.11 0.11 9.43
C ARG A 27 -17.19 0.99 10.28
N GLU A 28 -17.20 0.83 11.60
CA GLU A 28 -16.34 1.58 12.54
C GLU A 28 -15.04 0.84 12.84
N ALA A 29 -15.09 -0.48 12.99
CA ALA A 29 -13.92 -1.30 13.30
C ALA A 29 -12.92 -1.36 12.14
N ALA A 30 -13.40 -1.45 10.90
CA ALA A 30 -12.53 -1.54 9.72
C ALA A 30 -11.60 -0.31 9.59
N PRO A 31 -12.08 0.95 9.53
CA PRO A 31 -11.19 2.10 9.41
C PRO A 31 -10.27 2.27 10.62
N ALA A 32 -10.70 1.86 11.82
CA ALA A 32 -9.85 1.91 13.01
C ALA A 32 -8.68 0.91 12.94
N LEU A 33 -8.89 -0.27 12.34
CA LEU A 33 -7.87 -1.30 12.17
C LEU A 33 -7.05 -1.15 10.88
N THR A 34 -7.52 -0.37 9.91
CA THR A 34 -6.74 -0.11 8.70
C THR A 34 -5.53 0.75 9.04
N SER A 35 -4.36 0.33 8.58
CA SER A 35 -3.15 1.13 8.66
C SER A 35 -3.30 2.45 7.89
N GLU A 36 -2.60 3.46 8.37
CA GLU A 36 -2.55 4.77 7.73
C GLU A 36 -1.98 4.64 6.29
N PRO A 37 -2.51 5.40 5.31
CA PRO A 37 -1.91 5.47 3.98
C PRO A 37 -0.45 5.95 4.06
N PHE A 38 0.42 5.36 3.24
CA PHE A 38 1.80 5.82 3.11
C PHE A 38 1.84 7.30 2.68
N PRO A 39 2.53 8.20 3.40
CA PRO A 39 2.53 9.64 3.13
C PRO A 39 3.46 9.99 1.95
N LEU A 40 3.13 9.49 0.75
CA LEU A 40 3.93 9.64 -0.46
C LEU A 40 4.18 11.11 -0.80
N ALA A 41 3.16 11.96 -0.66
CA ALA A 41 3.26 13.38 -0.98
C ALA A 41 4.29 14.10 -0.11
N ALA A 42 4.30 13.84 1.20
CA ALA A 42 5.28 14.42 2.11
C ALA A 42 6.70 13.95 1.76
N ARG A 43 6.88 12.65 1.51
CA ARG A 43 8.17 12.08 1.08
C ARG A 43 8.68 12.69 -0.22
N TYR A 44 7.78 12.90 -1.18
CA TYR A 44 8.13 13.49 -2.46
C TYR A 44 8.57 14.95 -2.30
N VAL A 45 7.86 15.74 -1.50
CA VAL A 45 8.22 17.13 -1.20
C VAL A 45 9.56 17.22 -0.48
N ASP A 46 9.81 16.34 0.50
CA ASP A 46 11.09 16.29 1.23
C ASP A 46 12.26 15.99 0.27
N LEU A 47 12.09 15.01 -0.63
CA LEU A 47 13.11 14.66 -1.62
C LEU A 47 13.34 15.79 -2.61
N LEU A 48 12.28 16.40 -3.12
CA LEU A 48 12.37 17.54 -4.03
C LEU A 48 13.09 18.72 -3.34
N HIS A 49 12.76 18.98 -2.07
CA HIS A 49 13.42 20.02 -1.29
C HIS A 49 14.92 19.75 -1.14
N ALA A 50 15.31 18.52 -0.79
CA ALA A 50 16.71 18.13 -0.71
C ALA A 50 17.46 18.30 -2.04
N ILE A 51 16.86 17.89 -3.16
CA ILE A 51 17.42 18.08 -4.51
C ILE A 51 17.59 19.57 -4.81
N THR A 52 16.57 20.39 -4.56
CA THR A 52 16.63 21.84 -4.81
C THR A 52 17.70 22.53 -3.98
N LEU A 53 17.84 22.17 -2.69
CA LEU A 53 18.90 22.72 -1.83
C LEU A 53 20.28 22.39 -2.38
N VAL A 54 20.52 21.15 -2.79
CA VAL A 54 21.80 20.77 -3.37
C VAL A 54 22.04 21.51 -4.69
N LEU A 55 21.04 21.64 -5.56
CA LEU A 55 21.17 22.42 -6.79
C LEU A 55 21.49 23.90 -6.52
N VAL A 56 20.89 24.51 -5.50
CA VAL A 56 21.22 25.89 -5.10
C VAL A 56 22.66 25.98 -4.57
N MET A 57 23.11 25.03 -3.74
CA MET A 57 24.49 24.99 -3.25
C MET A 57 25.50 24.87 -4.41
N ILE A 58 25.16 24.07 -5.42
CA ILE A 58 25.95 23.90 -6.65
C ILE A 58 26.08 25.22 -7.40
N VAL A 59 24.98 25.97 -7.56
CA VAL A 59 24.96 27.25 -8.27
C VAL A 59 25.75 28.31 -7.49
N CYS A 60 25.69 28.28 -6.16
CA CYS A 60 26.40 29.25 -5.31
C CYS A 60 27.92 29.00 -5.24
N ASP A 61 28.33 27.76 -4.94
CA ASP A 61 29.75 27.38 -4.85
C ASP A 61 29.90 25.88 -5.12
N SER A 62 30.18 25.53 -6.37
CA SER A 62 30.39 24.14 -6.80
C SER A 62 31.70 23.54 -6.29
N THR A 63 32.67 24.36 -5.86
CA THR A 63 34.00 23.92 -5.42
C THR A 63 34.10 23.71 -3.92
N SER A 64 33.10 24.19 -3.17
CA SER A 64 33.05 24.05 -1.73
C SER A 64 33.06 22.58 -1.29
N ILE A 65 33.89 22.27 -0.30
CA ILE A 65 33.86 20.97 0.40
C ILE A 65 32.46 20.71 0.98
N TYR A 66 31.74 21.77 1.39
CA TYR A 66 30.37 21.68 1.88
C TYR A 66 29.39 21.18 0.82
N THR A 67 29.54 21.61 -0.44
CA THR A 67 28.67 21.21 -1.55
C THR A 67 28.89 19.74 -1.91
N ILE A 68 30.15 19.30 -1.96
CA ILE A 68 30.49 17.88 -2.17
C ILE A 68 29.98 17.03 -1.00
N GLY A 69 30.18 17.50 0.24
CA GLY A 69 29.67 16.83 1.43
C GLY A 69 28.14 16.69 1.42
N ALA A 70 27.42 17.74 1.01
CA ALA A 70 25.97 17.71 0.86
C ALA A 70 25.50 16.69 -0.19
N GLN A 71 26.20 16.56 -1.31
CA GLN A 71 25.89 15.53 -2.32
C GLN A 71 26.08 14.11 -1.77
N CYS A 72 27.19 13.85 -1.08
CA CYS A 72 27.44 12.56 -0.44
C CYS A 72 26.38 12.24 0.63
N LEU A 73 26.00 13.22 1.45
CA LEU A 73 24.95 13.07 2.46
C LEU A 73 23.59 12.83 1.84
N MET A 74 23.24 13.53 0.75
CA MET A 74 22.00 13.31 0.00
C MET A 74 21.95 11.89 -0.60
N PHE A 75 23.07 11.37 -1.12
CA PHE A 75 23.14 10.00 -1.61
C PHE A 75 22.90 8.99 -0.47
N LEU A 76 23.62 9.13 0.65
CA LEU A 76 23.43 8.27 1.82
C LEU A 76 22.01 8.35 2.38
N TYR A 77 21.44 9.56 2.43
CA TYR A 77 20.06 9.80 2.85
C TYR A 77 19.07 9.10 1.92
N SER A 78 19.27 9.18 0.59
CA SER A 78 18.40 8.52 -0.38
C SER A 78 18.41 6.99 -0.23
N VAL A 79 19.59 6.40 -0.02
CA VAL A 79 19.73 4.95 0.26
C VAL A 79 19.03 4.59 1.57
N TYR A 80 19.25 5.36 2.63
CA TYR A 80 18.60 5.15 3.93
C TYR A 80 17.07 5.21 3.81
N VAL A 81 16.55 6.27 3.16
CA VAL A 81 15.10 6.45 2.95
C VAL A 81 14.53 5.31 2.12
N TYR A 82 15.21 4.84 1.07
CA TYR A 82 14.76 3.69 0.28
C TYR A 82 14.54 2.45 1.15
N PHE A 83 15.50 2.09 2.01
CA PHE A 83 15.36 0.91 2.87
C PHE A 83 14.27 1.09 3.94
N ILE A 84 14.21 2.28 4.56
CA ILE A 84 13.19 2.57 5.56
C ILE A 84 11.80 2.58 4.94
N ASP A 85 11.60 3.28 3.83
CA ASP A 85 10.29 3.38 3.18
C ASP A 85 9.86 2.02 2.63
N LYS A 86 10.79 1.20 2.09
CA LYS A 86 10.50 -0.18 1.71
C LYS A 86 10.07 -1.02 2.91
N TYR A 87 10.75 -0.89 4.06
CA TYR A 87 10.34 -1.57 5.28
C TYR A 87 8.95 -1.11 5.77
N MET A 88 8.73 0.21 5.81
CA MET A 88 7.48 0.83 6.26
C MET A 88 6.30 0.47 5.35
N PHE A 89 6.53 0.43 4.04
CA PHE A 89 5.54 0.02 3.05
C PHE A 89 5.19 -1.46 3.18
N LEU A 90 6.18 -2.33 3.43
CA LEU A 90 5.94 -3.77 3.59
C LEU A 90 5.32 -4.16 4.94
N ARG A 91 5.48 -3.34 5.99
CA ARG A 91 5.17 -3.77 7.38
C ARG A 91 4.22 -2.85 8.15
N LEU A 92 4.00 -1.61 7.73
CA LEU A 92 3.30 -0.63 8.56
C LEU A 92 2.21 0.12 7.84
N HIS A 93 2.42 0.49 6.58
CA HIS A 93 1.46 1.29 5.81
C HIS A 93 0.68 0.42 4.84
N ARG A 94 -0.52 0.88 4.49
CA ARG A 94 -1.26 0.30 3.37
C ARG A 94 -0.77 0.87 2.05
N GLN A 95 -0.92 0.08 0.99
CA GLN A 95 -0.75 0.54 -0.38
C GLN A 95 -1.77 1.65 -0.68
N THR A 96 -1.27 2.75 -1.25
CA THR A 96 -2.10 3.82 -1.79
C THR A 96 -2.21 3.62 -3.29
N TYR A 97 -3.45 3.54 -3.79
CA TYR A 97 -3.71 3.41 -5.21
C TYR A 97 -3.79 4.80 -5.83
N TYR A 98 -2.89 5.09 -6.77
CA TYR A 98 -3.00 6.25 -7.64
C TYR A 98 -3.72 5.84 -8.92
N THR A 99 -4.59 6.72 -9.40
CA THR A 99 -5.42 6.46 -10.59
C THR A 99 -4.63 6.32 -11.88
N SER A 100 -3.34 6.73 -11.90
CA SER A 100 -2.52 6.63 -13.10
C SER A 100 -1.03 6.48 -12.80
N SER A 101 -0.39 5.54 -13.47
CA SER A 101 1.07 5.40 -13.55
C SER A 101 1.74 6.54 -14.32
N LYS A 102 0.97 7.36 -15.06
CA LYS A 102 1.50 8.48 -15.87
C LYS A 102 2.20 9.55 -15.01
N MET A 103 1.73 9.75 -13.78
CA MET A 103 2.36 10.69 -12.86
C MET A 103 3.79 10.26 -12.54
N ASP A 104 3.99 8.98 -12.25
CA ASP A 104 5.30 8.41 -11.94
C ASP A 104 6.25 8.53 -13.14
N ALA A 105 5.79 8.19 -14.35
CA ALA A 105 6.58 8.37 -15.57
C ALA A 105 7.01 9.84 -15.77
N THR A 106 6.08 10.78 -15.59
CA THR A 106 6.35 12.23 -15.76
C THR A 106 7.44 12.70 -14.79
N VAL A 107 7.36 12.27 -13.53
CA VAL A 107 8.34 12.59 -12.50
C VAL A 107 9.72 12.03 -12.87
N HIS A 108 9.81 10.78 -13.31
CA HIS A 108 11.07 10.19 -13.73
C HIS A 108 11.73 10.97 -14.88
N TYR A 109 10.97 11.38 -15.89
CA TYR A 109 11.49 12.21 -16.99
C TYR A 109 11.92 13.60 -16.52
N LEU A 110 11.15 14.23 -15.63
CA LEU A 110 11.48 15.55 -15.09
C LEU A 110 12.80 15.52 -14.28
N LEU A 111 13.07 14.42 -13.59
CA LEU A 111 14.26 14.26 -12.75
C LEU A 111 15.54 13.93 -13.53
N VAL A 112 15.47 13.60 -14.83
CA VAL A 112 16.66 13.30 -15.63
C VAL A 112 17.66 14.47 -15.63
N ILE A 113 17.16 15.70 -15.84
CA ILE A 113 18.00 16.90 -15.90
C ILE A 113 18.67 17.21 -14.55
N PRO A 114 17.94 17.40 -13.43
CA PRO A 114 18.56 17.74 -12.16
C PRO A 114 19.53 16.65 -11.67
N MET A 115 19.20 15.37 -11.89
CA MET A 115 20.09 14.27 -11.52
C MET A 115 21.37 14.23 -12.36
N SER A 116 21.29 14.54 -13.66
CA SER A 116 22.48 14.63 -14.52
C SER A 116 23.43 15.76 -14.09
N ILE A 117 22.89 16.90 -13.64
CA ILE A 117 23.69 18.03 -13.12
C ILE A 117 24.40 17.63 -11.83
N ILE A 118 23.67 17.01 -10.89
CA ILE A 118 24.24 16.55 -9.62
C ILE A 118 25.35 15.52 -9.86
N ALA A 119 25.18 14.59 -10.81
CA ALA A 119 26.17 13.58 -11.14
C ALA A 119 27.45 14.14 -11.78
N CYS A 120 27.36 15.28 -12.49
CA CYS A 120 28.50 15.85 -13.21
C CYS A 120 29.59 16.42 -12.29
N LEU A 121 29.23 16.95 -11.13
CA LEU A 121 30.13 17.74 -10.29
C LEU A 121 31.23 16.98 -9.54
N PRO A 122 30.96 15.81 -8.91
CA PRO A 122 32.05 15.05 -8.29
C PRO A 122 33.09 14.64 -9.35
N LEU A 123 32.67 14.44 -10.60
CA LEU A 123 33.56 14.11 -11.71
C LEU A 123 34.41 15.31 -12.17
N GLN A 124 33.88 16.53 -12.09
CA GLN A 124 34.65 17.75 -12.37
C GLN A 124 35.81 17.93 -11.39
N TYR A 125 35.57 17.66 -10.11
CA TYR A 125 36.57 17.81 -9.04
C TYR A 125 37.75 16.85 -9.21
N ILE A 126 37.52 15.65 -9.74
CA ILE A 126 38.56 14.61 -9.83
C ILE A 126 39.57 14.85 -10.96
N HIS A 127 39.19 15.55 -12.05
CA HIS A 127 40.03 15.42 -13.26
C HIS A 127 40.09 16.57 -14.28
N PHE A 128 39.20 17.59 -14.32
CA PHE A 128 39.12 18.44 -15.53
C PHE A 128 38.71 19.91 -15.32
N HIS A 129 39.47 20.69 -14.57
CA HIS A 129 39.21 22.14 -14.54
C HIS A 129 39.58 22.86 -15.86
N GLU A 130 40.52 22.32 -16.66
CA GLU A 130 41.02 23.01 -17.87
C GLU A 130 40.15 22.82 -19.13
N ARG A 131 39.26 21.82 -19.19
CA ARG A 131 38.61 21.39 -20.44
C ARG A 131 37.08 21.41 -20.33
N TRP A 132 36.49 22.58 -20.53
CA TRP A 132 35.04 22.83 -20.43
C TRP A 132 34.18 21.87 -21.29
N TYR A 133 34.69 21.41 -22.44
CA TYR A 133 33.95 20.50 -23.32
C TYR A 133 33.76 19.10 -22.73
N LEU A 134 34.66 18.63 -21.85
CA LEU A 134 34.50 17.34 -21.17
C LEU A 134 33.33 17.36 -20.19
N ASN A 135 33.04 18.50 -19.57
CA ASN A 135 31.88 18.66 -18.68
C ASN A 135 30.57 18.49 -19.44
N LEU A 136 30.49 19.00 -20.68
CA LEU A 136 29.33 18.79 -21.54
C LEU A 136 29.17 17.32 -21.94
N VAL A 137 30.28 16.63 -22.24
CA VAL A 137 30.26 15.19 -22.55
C VAL A 137 29.81 14.38 -21.34
N ILE A 138 30.31 14.68 -20.14
CA ILE A 138 29.92 14.02 -18.88
C ILE A 138 28.43 14.25 -18.59
N LEU A 139 27.95 15.49 -18.76
CA LEU A 139 26.54 15.82 -18.56
C LEU A 139 25.66 15.06 -19.57
N ALA A 140 26.01 15.09 -20.86
CA ALA A 140 25.25 14.42 -21.91
C ALA A 140 25.23 12.90 -21.72
N THR A 141 26.36 12.29 -21.36
CA THR A 141 26.44 10.84 -21.10
C THR A 141 25.64 10.46 -19.85
N SER A 142 25.71 11.26 -18.78
CA SER A 142 24.93 11.03 -17.55
C SER A 142 23.43 11.16 -17.83
N ALA A 143 23.00 12.19 -18.56
CA ALA A 143 21.60 12.35 -18.97
C ALA A 143 21.11 11.18 -19.84
N LEU A 144 21.94 10.69 -20.77
CA LEU A 144 21.62 9.52 -21.59
C LEU A 144 21.50 8.23 -20.75
N ILE A 145 22.41 8.02 -19.79
CA ILE A 145 22.34 6.87 -18.87
C ILE A 145 21.04 6.92 -18.05
N TYR A 146 20.72 8.08 -17.46
CA TYR A 146 19.47 8.24 -16.70
C TYR A 146 18.23 8.04 -17.58
N LEU A 147 18.21 8.58 -18.80
CA LEU A 147 17.11 8.37 -19.74
C LEU A 147 16.93 6.88 -20.07
N MET A 148 18.03 6.16 -20.34
CA MET A 148 17.99 4.72 -20.59
C MET A 148 17.47 3.95 -19.39
N MET A 149 17.88 4.30 -18.18
CA MET A 149 17.37 3.69 -16.94
C MET A 149 15.86 3.91 -16.77
N VAL A 150 15.36 5.12 -17.08
CA VAL A 150 13.91 5.41 -17.04
C VAL A 150 13.16 4.56 -18.06
N LEU A 151 13.67 4.44 -19.30
CA LEU A 151 13.05 3.62 -20.33
C LEU A 151 13.03 2.13 -19.96
N ILE A 152 14.14 1.62 -19.41
CA ILE A 152 14.21 0.23 -18.91
C ILE A 152 13.22 0.04 -17.77
N SER A 153 13.18 0.96 -16.80
CA SER A 153 12.26 0.87 -15.66
C SER A 153 10.80 0.87 -16.12
N HIS A 154 10.45 1.68 -17.12
CA HIS A 154 9.09 1.73 -17.64
C HIS A 154 8.72 0.41 -18.35
N ASN A 155 9.63 -0.15 -19.14
CA ASN A 155 9.38 -1.41 -19.86
C ASN A 155 9.35 -2.62 -18.92
N CYS A 156 10.12 -2.60 -17.83
CA CYS A 156 10.14 -3.70 -16.86
C CYS A 156 8.96 -3.65 -15.87
N ASN A 157 8.43 -2.45 -15.59
CA ASN A 157 7.33 -2.24 -14.65
C ASN A 157 5.99 -2.10 -15.39
N ASP A 158 5.76 -2.92 -16.42
CA ASP A 158 4.46 -2.96 -17.11
C ASP A 158 3.34 -3.06 -16.06
N PRO A 159 2.28 -2.25 -16.19
CA PRO A 159 1.22 -2.20 -15.19
C PRO A 159 0.69 -3.62 -14.99
N GLN A 160 0.81 -4.12 -13.76
CA GLN A 160 0.21 -5.41 -13.42
C GLN A 160 -1.25 -5.36 -13.85
N ARG A 161 -1.62 -6.30 -14.72
CA ARG A 161 -3.00 -6.50 -15.19
C ARG A 161 -3.92 -6.36 -13.99
N GLU A 162 -4.93 -5.50 -14.07
CA GLU A 162 -5.91 -5.34 -13.00
C GLU A 162 -6.40 -6.73 -12.61
N LEU A 163 -6.08 -7.18 -11.40
CA LEU A 163 -6.46 -8.50 -10.91
C LEU A 163 -7.99 -8.62 -10.71
N SER A 164 -8.75 -7.57 -11.06
CA SER A 164 -10.21 -7.54 -11.04
C SER A 164 -10.83 -8.65 -11.88
N ASP A 165 -10.16 -9.03 -12.97
CA ASP A 165 -10.71 -9.97 -13.95
C ASP A 165 -10.31 -11.43 -13.67
N ILE A 166 -9.46 -11.66 -12.67
CA ILE A 166 -8.93 -12.98 -12.34
C ILE A 166 -9.81 -13.60 -11.23
N PRO A 167 -10.30 -14.84 -11.39
CA PRO A 167 -11.11 -15.50 -10.37
C PRO A 167 -10.33 -15.66 -9.05
N TYR A 168 -11.02 -15.51 -7.92
CA TYR A 168 -10.39 -15.49 -6.58
C TYR A 168 -9.55 -16.73 -6.24
N VAL A 169 -9.92 -17.90 -6.77
CA VAL A 169 -9.16 -19.15 -6.57
C VAL A 169 -7.76 -19.04 -7.18
N GLU A 170 -7.65 -18.36 -8.32
CA GLU A 170 -6.40 -18.15 -9.02
C GLU A 170 -5.59 -17.03 -8.33
N VAL A 171 -6.22 -15.94 -7.89
CA VAL A 171 -5.56 -14.90 -7.08
C VAL A 171 -4.99 -15.47 -5.78
N ALA A 172 -5.72 -16.38 -5.11
CA ALA A 172 -5.26 -17.07 -3.92
C ALA A 172 -4.03 -17.96 -4.14
N SER A 173 -3.86 -18.47 -5.36
CA SER A 173 -2.68 -19.25 -5.76
C SER A 173 -1.50 -18.38 -6.17
N LEU A 174 -1.76 -17.16 -6.66
CA LEU A 174 -0.76 -16.22 -7.18
C LEU A 174 -0.17 -15.33 -6.09
N ALA A 175 -0.97 -14.92 -5.10
CA ALA A 175 -0.55 -14.01 -4.04
C ALA A 175 -0.61 -14.70 -2.67
N PRO A 176 0.54 -14.95 -2.01
CA PRO A 176 0.52 -15.45 -0.64
C PRO A 176 -0.15 -14.42 0.26
N TYR A 177 -1.29 -14.80 0.84
CA TYR A 177 -1.98 -13.95 1.82
C TYR A 177 -1.11 -13.79 3.05
N ASN A 178 -0.69 -12.55 3.30
CA ASN A 178 0.00 -12.17 4.51
C ASN A 178 -0.94 -11.32 5.38
N TYR A 179 -0.54 -11.13 6.63
CA TYR A 179 -1.24 -10.26 7.56
C TYR A 179 -1.60 -8.90 6.93
N PHE A 180 -0.72 -8.31 6.12
CA PHE A 180 -0.89 -6.98 5.53
C PHE A 180 -1.87 -6.90 4.34
N ASN A 181 -2.12 -8.01 3.65
CA ASN A 181 -3.00 -8.07 2.48
C ASN A 181 -4.37 -8.64 2.80
N THR A 182 -4.68 -8.90 4.08
CA THR A 182 -5.94 -9.50 4.50
C THR A 182 -6.79 -8.52 5.30
N ASN A 183 -8.11 -8.66 5.25
CA ASN A 183 -8.99 -7.83 6.06
C ASN A 183 -8.87 -8.21 7.54
N HIS A 184 -8.06 -7.46 8.30
CA HIS A 184 -7.78 -7.73 9.71
C HIS A 184 -9.04 -7.80 10.58
N ALA A 185 -10.05 -6.96 10.32
CA ALA A 185 -11.29 -6.98 11.07
C ALA A 185 -12.05 -8.30 10.86
N HIS A 186 -12.03 -8.81 9.63
CA HIS A 186 -12.64 -10.09 9.28
C HIS A 186 -11.88 -11.27 9.92
N VAL A 187 -10.55 -11.28 9.80
CA VAL A 187 -9.69 -12.32 10.41
C VAL A 187 -9.88 -12.36 11.93
N LEU A 188 -9.87 -11.19 12.60
CA LEU A 188 -10.04 -11.10 14.05
C LEU A 188 -11.43 -11.56 14.51
N ARG A 189 -12.49 -11.22 13.77
CA ARG A 189 -13.84 -11.69 14.12
C ARG A 189 -13.99 -13.18 13.88
N THR A 190 -13.41 -13.74 12.81
CA THR A 190 -13.50 -15.20 12.56
C THR A 190 -12.76 -15.98 13.66
N LEU A 191 -11.64 -15.46 14.16
CA LEU A 191 -10.90 -16.08 15.26
C LEU A 191 -11.65 -16.03 16.61
N HIS A 192 -12.29 -14.90 16.92
CA HIS A 192 -12.91 -14.69 18.24
C HIS A 192 -14.41 -15.01 18.30
N PHE A 193 -15.09 -15.07 17.15
CA PHE A 193 -16.51 -15.38 16.99
C PHE A 193 -16.69 -16.45 15.91
N PRO A 194 -16.32 -17.72 16.21
CA PRO A 194 -16.31 -18.81 15.23
C PRO A 194 -17.70 -19.23 14.72
N SER A 195 -18.78 -18.62 15.21
CA SER A 195 -20.15 -18.88 14.74
C SER A 195 -20.45 -18.29 13.37
N ILE A 196 -19.54 -17.51 12.80
CA ILE A 196 -19.69 -16.89 11.48
C ILE A 196 -19.05 -17.84 10.47
N VAL A 197 -19.87 -18.53 9.67
CA VAL A 197 -19.46 -19.57 8.70
C VAL A 197 -18.74 -18.97 7.50
N VAL A 198 -17.92 -17.93 7.65
CA VAL A 198 -17.32 -17.21 6.52
C VAL A 198 -15.83 -17.56 6.43
N PRO A 199 -15.24 -17.72 5.22
CA PRO A 199 -13.82 -17.96 5.03
C PRO A 199 -12.97 -17.03 5.92
N PRO A 200 -11.99 -17.58 6.68
CA PRO A 200 -11.28 -16.80 7.68
C PRO A 200 -10.38 -15.72 7.09
N ILE A 201 -10.09 -15.77 5.78
CA ILE A 201 -9.10 -14.94 5.12
C ILE A 201 -9.70 -14.38 3.83
N TYR A 202 -9.83 -13.05 3.77
CA TYR A 202 -10.17 -12.32 2.55
C TYR A 202 -9.08 -11.33 2.18
N PRO A 203 -8.78 -11.16 0.88
CA PRO A 203 -7.97 -10.05 0.42
C PRO A 203 -8.60 -8.73 0.88
N PHE A 204 -7.76 -7.82 1.33
CA PHE A 204 -8.17 -6.46 1.60
C PHE A 204 -8.47 -5.76 0.26
N ALA A 205 -9.75 -5.59 -0.06
CA ALA A 205 -10.18 -4.76 -1.18
C ALA A 205 -10.41 -3.32 -0.68
N PRO A 206 -9.72 -2.31 -1.24
CA PRO A 206 -10.00 -0.92 -0.95
C PRO A 206 -11.41 -0.56 -1.46
N GLY A 207 -12.28 -0.06 -0.58
CA GLY A 207 -13.65 0.30 -0.93
C GLY A 207 -14.68 -0.37 -0.01
N LYS A 208 -15.96 -0.17 -0.31
CA LYS A 208 -17.07 -0.86 0.37
C LYS A 208 -17.77 -1.85 -0.55
N GLU A 209 -17.21 -2.13 -1.71
CA GLU A 209 -17.83 -2.97 -2.74
C GLU A 209 -18.20 -4.36 -2.21
N TYR A 210 -17.37 -4.89 -1.31
CA TYR A 210 -17.67 -6.11 -0.57
C TYR A 210 -18.90 -6.00 0.35
N LEU A 211 -19.22 -4.81 0.87
CA LEU A 211 -20.45 -4.56 1.65
C LEU A 211 -21.69 -4.35 0.79
N HIS A 212 -21.55 -4.08 -0.52
CA HIS A 212 -22.66 -3.81 -1.43
C HIS A 212 -23.30 -5.09 -2.03
N GLY A 213 -22.93 -6.28 -1.54
CA GLY A 213 -23.83 -7.43 -1.56
C GLY A 213 -23.92 -8.22 -2.88
N GLY A 214 -22.89 -8.23 -3.72
CA GLY A 214 -22.78 -9.27 -4.75
C GLY A 214 -22.21 -10.58 -4.19
N GLN A 215 -21.05 -10.50 -3.54
CA GLN A 215 -20.31 -11.69 -3.10
C GLN A 215 -20.66 -12.16 -1.68
N PHE A 216 -21.10 -11.25 -0.81
CA PHE A 216 -21.44 -11.57 0.58
C PHE A 216 -22.90 -11.94 0.75
N ALA A 217 -23.81 -11.39 -0.07
CA ALA A 217 -25.22 -11.75 -0.02
C ALA A 217 -25.43 -13.21 -0.43
N ASP A 218 -24.81 -13.65 -1.52
CA ASP A 218 -24.88 -15.04 -1.97
C ASP A 218 -24.33 -16.01 -0.92
N TYR A 219 -23.29 -15.59 -0.19
CA TYR A 219 -22.69 -16.39 0.86
C TYR A 219 -23.54 -16.42 2.14
N ASP A 220 -24.02 -15.26 2.62
CA ASP A 220 -24.93 -15.19 3.79
C ASP A 220 -26.25 -15.93 3.54
N ASP A 221 -26.77 -15.89 2.30
CA ASP A 221 -28.00 -16.60 1.93
C ASP A 221 -27.76 -18.11 1.91
N SER A 222 -26.61 -18.58 1.41
CA SER A 222 -26.26 -20.01 1.43
C SER A 222 -26.09 -20.55 2.86
N VAL A 223 -25.50 -19.76 3.75
CA VAL A 223 -25.30 -20.10 5.16
C VAL A 223 -26.61 -20.06 5.92
N ARG A 224 -27.43 -19.01 5.74
CA ARG A 224 -28.80 -18.95 6.31
C ARG A 224 -29.64 -20.12 5.83
N LEU A 225 -29.56 -20.47 4.56
CA LEU A 225 -30.27 -21.62 4.01
C LEU A 225 -29.79 -22.91 4.70
N GLN A 226 -28.48 -23.10 4.88
CA GLN A 226 -27.92 -24.26 5.55
C GLN A 226 -28.34 -24.33 7.03
N GLU A 227 -28.31 -23.23 7.76
CA GLU A 227 -28.78 -23.14 9.14
C GLU A 227 -30.28 -23.46 9.24
N THR A 228 -31.08 -22.91 8.33
CA THR A 228 -32.52 -23.16 8.26
C THR A 228 -32.81 -24.63 7.95
N LEU A 229 -32.06 -25.23 7.02
CA LEU A 229 -32.14 -26.66 6.70
C LEU A 229 -31.68 -27.54 7.86
N MET A 230 -30.64 -27.15 8.60
CA MET A 230 -30.20 -27.86 9.81
C MET A 230 -31.25 -27.79 10.92
N LEU A 231 -31.90 -26.64 11.10
CA LEU A 231 -32.99 -26.47 12.06
C LEU A 231 -34.20 -27.32 11.67
N LEU A 232 -34.57 -27.32 10.39
CA LEU A 232 -35.60 -28.21 9.84
C LEU A 232 -35.23 -29.69 10.03
N ALA A 233 -33.98 -30.08 9.78
CA ALA A 233 -33.53 -31.46 9.96
C ALA A 233 -33.49 -31.89 11.44
N LYS A 234 -33.13 -30.99 12.36
CA LYS A 234 -33.12 -31.24 13.81
C LYS A 234 -34.52 -31.24 14.42
N SER A 235 -35.49 -30.61 13.78
CA SER A 235 -36.85 -30.45 14.30
C SER A 235 -37.89 -30.53 13.17
N PRO A 236 -37.97 -31.66 12.45
CA PRO A 236 -38.77 -31.76 11.22
C PRO A 236 -40.28 -31.61 11.45
N LEU A 237 -40.73 -31.65 12.71
CA LEU A 237 -42.14 -31.71 13.08
C LEU A 237 -42.57 -30.67 14.14
N LYS A 238 -41.68 -29.78 14.61
CA LYS A 238 -41.99 -28.88 15.74
C LYS A 238 -42.98 -27.75 15.42
N GLY A 239 -43.58 -27.75 14.23
CA GLY A 239 -44.64 -26.82 13.83
C GLY A 239 -45.84 -27.49 13.15
N LEU A 240 -45.86 -28.83 13.04
CA LEU A 240 -47.04 -29.54 12.51
C LEU A 240 -48.09 -29.86 13.58
N ASP A 241 -47.69 -29.86 14.86
CA ASP A 241 -48.62 -30.13 15.97
C ASP A 241 -49.56 -28.94 16.28
N ASP A 242 -49.22 -27.71 15.83
CA ASP A 242 -50.02 -26.49 16.05
C ASP A 242 -50.97 -26.14 14.88
N VAL A 243 -50.90 -26.82 13.73
CA VAL A 243 -51.75 -26.52 12.55
C VAL A 243 -53.12 -27.22 12.63
N GLY A 244 -53.44 -27.86 13.76
CA GLY A 244 -54.58 -28.77 13.87
C GLY A 244 -55.42 -28.64 15.14
N ASN A 245 -55.39 -27.53 15.88
CA ASN A 245 -56.31 -27.35 17.00
C ASN A 245 -57.59 -26.62 16.54
N PRO A 246 -58.71 -27.32 16.31
CA PRO A 246 -59.98 -26.70 15.87
C PRO A 246 -60.62 -25.77 16.92
N GLN A 247 -60.02 -25.62 18.11
CA GLN A 247 -60.52 -24.72 19.16
C GLN A 247 -60.15 -23.25 18.95
N ASP A 248 -59.20 -22.94 18.06
CA ASP A 248 -58.77 -21.56 17.78
C ASP A 248 -59.56 -20.89 16.64
N LEU A 249 -60.62 -21.55 16.14
CA LEU A 249 -61.55 -21.05 15.12
C LEU A 249 -62.90 -20.57 15.70
N GLY A 250 -62.96 -20.32 17.01
CA GLY A 250 -64.13 -19.78 17.72
C GLY A 250 -64.12 -18.27 17.83
#